data_AF-G0H3I4-F1
#
_entry.id   AF-G0H3I4-F1
#
_cell.length_a   1.000
_cell.length_b   1.000
_cell.length_c   1.000
_cell.angle_alpha   90.00
_cell.angle_beta   90.00
_cell.angle_gamma   90.00
#
_symmetry.space_group_name_H-M   'P 1'
#
loop_
_entity.id
_entity.type
_entity.pdbx_description
1 polymer ?
#
loop_
_entity_poly.entity_id
_entity_poly.type
_entity_poly.pdbx_seq_one_letter_code
_entity_poly.pdbx_strand_id
1 'polypeptide(L)'
;MGEICKNTLSYYDPNTLNRAFMAPLVPETRSKHYVKRMRDPLYYNYLEDVENWSFDKKYEFLDIMTDLVTKNYTLEEIKALTKKIYDKMDNAVGFEEISTLREKSSHIAPYHRKQIFAESLSNLKKDIHELSKINFQNMLECSEDFEKLNEFTILGSGINLMVKYIDYCLDDLKRTNELFKKRYGALIVFSLRFLAYLMDKITLEELSSDVSVFGSVIYDEEGIGDEDFEGICSFRF
;
A
#
# COMPACT_ATOMS: atom_id res chain seq x y z
N MET A 1 6.57 -3.91 -37.95
CA MET A 1 7.30 -2.95 -37.11
C MET A 1 7.16 -3.46 -35.70
N GLY A 2 8.24 -4.00 -35.11
CA GLY A 2 8.19 -4.46 -33.73
C GLY A 2 8.22 -3.26 -32.81
N GLU A 3 7.11 -2.95 -32.14
CA GLU A 3 7.19 -2.08 -30.98
C GLU A 3 8.05 -2.77 -29.93
N ILE A 4 9.06 -2.04 -29.45
CA ILE A 4 9.85 -2.42 -28.29
C ILE A 4 8.85 -2.67 -27.15
N CYS A 5 8.87 -3.87 -26.56
CA CYS A 5 8.10 -4.17 -25.35
C CYS A 5 8.42 -3.08 -24.31
N LYS A 6 7.47 -2.18 -24.09
CA LYS A 6 7.60 -1.16 -23.05
C LYS A 6 7.57 -1.87 -21.70
N ASN A 7 8.40 -1.41 -20.76
CA ASN A 7 8.32 -1.85 -19.36
C ASN A 7 6.87 -1.63 -18.86
N THR A 8 6.34 -2.60 -18.11
CA THR A 8 4.95 -2.62 -17.64
C THR A 8 4.57 -1.39 -16.80
N LEU A 9 5.52 -0.81 -16.05
CA LEU A 9 5.35 0.46 -15.35
C LEU A 9 4.84 1.59 -16.25
N SER A 10 5.30 1.63 -17.51
CA SER A 10 4.99 2.71 -18.45
C SER A 10 3.53 2.73 -18.90
N TYR A 11 2.77 1.66 -18.63
CA TYR A 11 1.34 1.57 -18.90
C TYR A 11 0.48 2.18 -17.80
N TYR A 12 1.09 2.66 -16.71
CA TYR A 12 0.38 3.27 -15.59
C TYR A 12 0.76 4.74 -15.43
N ASP A 13 -0.25 5.57 -15.13
CA ASP A 13 -0.01 6.98 -14.82
C ASP A 13 0.83 7.09 -13.53
N PRO A 14 1.99 7.78 -13.57
CA PRO A 14 2.87 7.85 -12.41
C PRO A 14 2.27 8.56 -11.20
N ASN A 15 1.32 9.49 -11.40
CA ASN A 15 0.62 10.12 -10.27
C ASN A 15 -0.36 9.14 -9.62
N THR A 16 -1.06 8.32 -10.41
CA THR A 16 -1.96 7.29 -9.89
C THR A 16 -1.20 6.22 -9.13
N LEU A 17 -0.04 5.76 -9.64
CA LEU A 17 0.86 4.87 -8.90
C LEU A 17 1.28 5.49 -7.55
N ASN A 18 1.79 6.71 -7.56
CA ASN A 18 2.23 7.38 -6.33
C ASN A 18 1.09 7.50 -5.30
N ARG A 19 -0.12 7.89 -5.72
CA ARG A 19 -1.27 7.95 -4.80
C ARG A 19 -1.61 6.58 -4.21
N ALA A 20 -1.61 5.55 -5.05
CA ALA A 20 -1.98 4.19 -4.66
C ALA A 20 -0.98 3.52 -3.72
N PHE A 21 0.33 3.71 -3.94
CA PHE A 21 1.37 3.00 -3.21
C PHE A 21 1.97 3.80 -2.04
N MET A 22 1.80 5.12 -2.00
CA MET A 22 2.14 5.92 -0.81
C MET A 22 1.13 5.76 0.32
N ALA A 23 -0.17 5.68 0.02
CA ALA A 23 -1.22 5.69 1.05
C ALA A 23 -1.17 4.52 2.05
N PRO A 24 -0.81 3.28 1.65
CA PRO A 24 -0.59 2.18 2.60
C PRO A 24 0.56 2.45 3.58
N LEU A 25 1.57 3.24 3.19
CA LEU A 25 2.71 3.56 4.05
C LEU A 25 2.43 4.81 4.90
N VAL A 26 1.81 5.82 4.28
CA VAL A 26 1.55 7.14 4.87
C VAL A 26 0.06 7.46 4.65
N PRO A 27 -0.84 6.92 5.48
CA PRO A 27 -2.28 7.09 5.34
C PRO A 27 -2.70 8.55 5.18
N GLU A 28 -1.99 9.45 5.86
CA GLU A 28 -2.23 10.89 5.92
C GLU A 28 -2.30 11.53 4.52
N THR A 29 -1.50 11.03 3.56
CA THR A 29 -1.44 11.52 2.16
C THR A 29 -2.78 11.35 1.41
N ARG A 30 -3.68 10.50 1.92
CA ARG A 30 -5.03 10.31 1.38
C ARG A 30 -6.13 10.67 2.36
N SER A 31 -5.82 11.34 3.47
CA SER A 31 -6.80 11.82 4.45
C SER A 31 -6.66 13.32 4.76
N LYS A 32 -6.14 14.11 3.81
CA LYS A 32 -5.89 15.54 4.01
C LYS A 32 -7.12 16.33 4.47
N HIS A 33 -8.33 15.91 4.07
CA HIS A 33 -9.53 16.62 4.49
C HIS A 33 -9.67 16.51 6.01
N TYR A 34 -9.56 15.32 6.58
CA TYR A 34 -9.68 15.13 8.02
C TYR A 34 -8.51 15.76 8.76
N VAL A 35 -7.28 15.56 8.28
CA VAL A 35 -6.07 16.13 8.91
C VAL A 35 -6.20 17.66 9.03
N LYS A 36 -6.66 18.34 7.99
CA LYS A 36 -6.91 19.79 8.02
C LYS A 36 -7.97 20.22 9.04
N ARG A 37 -8.97 19.37 9.31
CA ARG A 37 -10.01 19.64 10.34
C ARG A 37 -9.50 19.50 11.77
N MET A 38 -8.43 18.74 11.99
CA MET A 38 -7.86 18.54 13.34
C MET A 38 -7.24 19.80 13.92
N ARG A 39 -6.97 20.82 13.10
CA ARG A 39 -6.37 22.11 13.50
C ARG A 39 -5.03 21.95 14.21
N ASP A 40 -4.22 20.98 13.78
CA ASP A 40 -2.80 20.87 14.15
C ASP A 40 -1.94 21.37 12.98
N PRO A 41 -1.46 22.63 13.03
CA PRO A 41 -0.74 23.23 11.91
C PRO A 41 0.62 22.56 11.66
N LEU A 42 1.30 22.08 12.72
CA LEU A 42 2.61 21.47 12.56
C LEU A 42 2.48 20.11 11.88
N TYR A 43 1.53 19.29 12.32
CA TYR A 43 1.25 18.01 11.69
C TYR A 43 0.83 18.16 10.22
N TYR A 44 -0.02 19.16 9.94
CA TYR A 44 -0.46 19.45 8.58
C TYR A 44 0.69 19.94 7.69
N ASN A 45 1.61 20.77 8.19
CA ASN A 45 2.75 21.24 7.41
C ASN A 45 3.68 20.09 6.98
N TYR A 46 4.00 19.16 7.89
CA TYR A 46 4.80 17.98 7.51
C TYR A 46 4.10 17.11 6.47
N LEU A 47 2.76 17.02 6.54
CA LEU A 47 1.98 16.32 5.53
C LEU A 47 2.07 17.04 4.18
N GLU A 48 1.94 18.37 4.16
CA GLU A 48 2.12 19.15 2.93
C GLU A 48 3.52 18.97 2.33
N ASP A 49 4.57 18.90 3.16
CA ASP A 49 5.94 18.65 2.69
C ASP A 49 6.04 17.32 1.94
N VAL A 50 5.49 16.23 2.50
CA VAL A 50 5.45 14.91 1.88
C VAL A 50 4.57 14.89 0.62
N GLU A 51 3.41 15.53 0.65
CA GLU A 51 2.53 15.63 -0.53
C GLU A 51 3.21 16.41 -1.68
N ASN A 52 4.04 17.41 -1.36
CA ASN A 52 4.75 18.26 -2.30
C ASN A 52 6.10 17.70 -2.76
N TRP A 53 6.51 16.52 -2.30
CA TRP A 53 7.67 15.84 -2.85
C TRP A 53 7.58 15.73 -4.38
N SER A 54 8.71 15.93 -5.05
CA SER A 54 8.83 15.71 -6.48
C SER A 54 8.47 14.25 -6.82
N PHE A 55 8.13 14.03 -8.09
CA PHE A 55 7.92 12.68 -8.60
C PHE A 55 9.12 11.78 -8.29
N ASP A 56 10.33 12.26 -8.56
CA ASP A 56 11.58 11.52 -8.34
C ASP A 56 11.79 11.18 -6.86
N LYS A 57 11.52 12.12 -5.93
CA LYS A 57 11.66 11.86 -4.48
C LYS A 57 10.65 10.82 -4.01
N LYS A 58 9.41 10.85 -4.50
CA LYS A 58 8.40 9.82 -4.20
C LYS A 58 8.81 8.45 -4.77
N TYR A 59 9.32 8.44 -5.99
CA TYR A 59 9.79 7.22 -6.64
C TYR A 59 10.97 6.62 -5.89
N GLU A 60 11.98 7.42 -5.52
CA GLU A 60 13.14 6.99 -4.73
C GLU A 60 12.72 6.40 -3.37
N PHE A 61 11.78 7.05 -2.67
CA PHE A 61 11.24 6.50 -1.43
C PHE A 61 10.60 5.12 -1.65
N LEU A 62 9.73 4.99 -2.65
CA LEU A 62 9.06 3.73 -2.97
C LEU A 62 10.05 2.66 -3.46
N ASP A 63 11.10 3.06 -4.19
CA ASP A 63 12.19 2.19 -4.63
C ASP A 63 12.89 1.55 -3.41
N ILE A 64 13.24 2.35 -2.41
CA ILE A 64 13.85 1.87 -1.16
C ILE A 64 12.90 0.94 -0.39
N MET A 65 11.59 1.24 -0.36
CA MET A 65 10.62 0.40 0.33
C MET A 65 10.41 -0.94 -0.39
N THR A 66 10.39 -0.93 -1.73
CA THR A 66 10.21 -2.15 -2.52
C THR A 66 11.41 -3.09 -2.44
N ASP A 67 12.63 -2.58 -2.20
CA ASP A 67 13.82 -3.42 -1.95
C ASP A 67 13.63 -4.40 -0.79
N LEU A 68 12.86 -4.00 0.23
CA LEU A 68 12.57 -4.84 1.40
C LEU A 68 11.72 -6.05 1.05
N VAL A 69 10.95 -6.02 -0.03
CA VAL A 69 9.96 -7.05 -0.38
C VAL A 69 10.33 -7.85 -1.63
N THR A 70 11.60 -7.80 -2.06
CA THR A 70 12.08 -8.47 -3.28
C THR A 70 12.26 -9.98 -3.18
N LYS A 71 12.27 -10.55 -1.97
CA LYS A 71 12.39 -12.01 -1.77
C LYS A 71 11.01 -12.65 -1.66
N ASN A 72 10.93 -13.97 -1.83
CA ASN A 72 9.72 -14.74 -1.55
C ASN A 72 9.59 -14.97 -0.03
N TYR A 73 8.36 -14.92 0.49
CA TYR A 73 8.08 -14.95 1.93
C TYR A 73 6.97 -15.93 2.31
N THR A 74 7.04 -16.47 3.53
CA THR A 74 5.93 -17.19 4.16
C THR A 74 4.95 -16.24 4.86
N LEU A 75 3.80 -16.77 5.30
CA LEU A 75 2.79 -15.99 6.02
C LEU A 75 3.31 -15.44 7.35
N GLU A 76 4.10 -16.22 8.08
CA GLU A 76 4.72 -15.83 9.34
C GLU A 76 5.72 -14.68 9.15
N GLU A 77 6.34 -14.58 7.97
CA GLU A 77 7.31 -13.53 7.64
C GLU A 77 6.65 -12.19 7.32
N ILE A 78 5.37 -12.15 6.93
CA ILE A 78 4.64 -10.90 6.62
C ILE A 78 4.66 -9.93 7.81
N LYS A 79 4.49 -10.44 9.03
CA LYS A 79 4.55 -9.64 10.26
C LYS A 79 5.94 -9.04 10.49
N ALA A 80 6.98 -9.87 10.40
CA ALA A 80 8.35 -9.41 10.55
C ALA A 80 8.74 -8.39 9.47
N LEU A 81 8.21 -8.56 8.25
CA LEU A 81 8.44 -7.67 7.13
C LEU A 81 7.73 -6.32 7.31
N THR A 82 6.48 -6.33 7.80
CA THR A 82 5.74 -5.11 8.12
C THR A 82 6.52 -4.28 9.15
N LYS A 83 7.05 -4.91 10.21
CA LYS A 83 7.91 -4.24 11.18
C LYS A 83 9.18 -3.66 10.54
N LYS A 84 9.87 -4.43 9.69
CA LYS A 84 11.06 -3.93 8.96
C LYS A 84 10.75 -2.74 8.06
N ILE A 85 9.59 -2.71 7.41
CA ILE A 85 9.15 -1.57 6.59
C ILE A 85 9.00 -0.33 7.47
N TYR A 86 8.31 -0.45 8.60
CA TYR A 86 8.15 0.66 9.54
C TYR A 86 9.49 1.12 10.12
N ASP A 87 10.36 0.20 10.54
CA ASP A 87 11.70 0.53 11.00
C ASP A 87 12.50 1.25 9.90
N LYS A 88 12.37 0.83 8.64
CA LYS A 88 13.05 1.49 7.52
C LYS A 88 12.49 2.88 7.27
N MET A 89 11.18 3.07 7.31
CA MET A 89 10.54 4.39 7.18
C MET A 89 10.99 5.37 8.26
N ASP A 90 11.16 4.90 9.50
CA ASP A 90 11.59 5.75 10.62
C ASP A 90 13.07 6.17 10.51
N ASN A 91 13.88 5.44 9.74
CA ASN A 91 15.32 5.63 9.59
C ASN A 91 15.76 5.94 8.14
N ALA A 92 14.82 6.28 7.26
CA ALA A 92 15.12 6.54 5.85
C ALA A 92 15.80 7.92 5.70
N VAL A 93 17.11 7.92 5.48
CA VAL A 93 17.91 9.13 5.24
C VAL A 93 17.39 9.87 4.01
N GLY A 94 17.16 11.19 4.14
CA GLY A 94 16.58 12.03 3.08
C GLY A 94 15.05 12.07 3.05
N PHE A 95 14.40 11.34 3.97
CA PHE A 95 12.94 11.23 4.11
C PHE A 95 12.48 11.48 5.56
N GLU A 96 13.18 12.34 6.29
CA GLU A 96 12.96 12.66 7.70
C GLU A 96 11.55 13.20 7.99
N GLU A 97 10.85 13.73 6.98
CA GLU A 97 9.46 14.18 7.10
C GLU A 97 8.52 13.00 7.43
N ILE A 98 8.85 11.78 6.97
CA ILE A 98 8.07 10.56 7.23
C ILE A 98 8.18 10.13 8.69
N SER A 99 9.40 10.05 9.21
CA SER A 99 9.63 9.68 10.61
C SER A 99 8.98 10.71 11.54
N THR A 100 9.07 12.00 11.19
CA THR A 100 8.42 13.08 11.93
C THR A 100 6.89 12.97 11.90
N LEU A 101 6.29 12.72 10.73
CA LEU A 101 4.84 12.50 10.62
C LEU A 101 4.38 11.33 11.49
N ARG A 102 5.11 10.22 11.47
CA ARG A 102 4.77 9.03 12.26
C ARG A 102 4.92 9.25 13.76
N GLU A 103 5.99 9.93 14.19
CA GLU A 103 6.16 10.35 15.58
C GLU A 103 4.96 11.19 16.04
N LYS A 104 4.57 12.20 15.25
CA LYS A 104 3.39 13.04 15.56
C LYS A 104 2.09 12.24 15.58
N SER A 105 1.90 11.34 14.61
CA SER A 105 0.72 10.46 14.54
C SER A 105 0.60 9.57 15.79
N SER A 106 1.71 9.18 16.41
CA SER A 106 1.72 8.41 17.66
C SER A 106 1.08 9.16 18.85
N HIS A 107 1.13 10.50 18.84
CA HIS A 107 0.54 11.38 19.85
C HIS A 107 -0.91 11.78 19.55
N ILE A 108 -1.42 11.49 18.35
CA ILE A 108 -2.81 11.75 17.97
C ILE A 108 -3.73 10.80 18.73
N ALA A 109 -4.86 11.33 19.25
CA ALA A 109 -5.84 10.52 19.95
C ALA A 109 -6.36 9.37 19.07
N PRO A 110 -6.60 8.16 19.63
CA PRO A 110 -7.01 6.99 18.85
C PRO A 110 -8.21 7.22 17.92
N TYR A 111 -9.19 8.01 18.37
CA TYR A 111 -10.35 8.39 17.55
C TYR A 111 -9.95 9.12 16.26
N HIS A 112 -9.03 10.08 16.35
CA HIS A 112 -8.55 10.85 15.19
C HIS A 112 -7.75 9.97 14.24
N ARG A 113 -6.86 9.10 14.77
CA ARG A 113 -6.16 8.11 13.94
C ARG A 113 -7.14 7.23 13.17
N LYS A 114 -8.17 6.71 13.84
CA LYS A 114 -9.19 5.87 13.19
C LYS A 114 -9.88 6.59 12.03
N GLN A 115 -10.15 7.88 12.16
CA GLN A 115 -10.76 8.68 11.10
C GLN A 115 -9.78 8.97 9.95
N ILE A 116 -8.50 9.21 10.24
CA ILE A 116 -7.41 9.29 9.24
C ILE A 116 -7.39 8.01 8.40
N PHE A 117 -7.34 6.84 9.04
CA PHE A 117 -7.36 5.55 8.34
C PHE A 117 -8.64 5.33 7.54
N ALA A 118 -9.81 5.66 8.11
CA ALA A 118 -11.08 5.49 7.41
C ALA A 118 -11.17 6.36 6.14
N GLU A 119 -10.77 7.63 6.21
CA GLU A 119 -10.73 8.51 5.03
C GLU A 119 -9.67 8.03 4.03
N SER A 120 -8.47 7.71 4.52
CA SER A 120 -7.35 7.25 3.69
C SER A 120 -7.71 6.01 2.89
N LEU A 121 -8.22 4.96 3.55
CA LEU A 121 -8.64 3.72 2.90
C LEU A 121 -9.80 3.95 1.92
N SER A 122 -10.75 4.81 2.25
CA SER A 122 -11.85 5.16 1.34
C SER A 122 -11.38 5.86 0.07
N ASN A 123 -10.36 6.72 0.19
CA ASN A 123 -9.77 7.42 -0.95
C ASN A 123 -8.81 6.52 -1.73
N LEU A 124 -8.00 5.71 -1.05
CA LEU A 124 -7.17 4.68 -1.65
C LEU A 124 -8.01 3.71 -2.48
N LYS A 125 -9.18 3.27 -2.01
CA LYS A 125 -10.10 2.43 -2.79
C LYS A 125 -10.43 3.06 -4.15
N LYS A 126 -10.63 4.38 -4.21
CA LYS A 126 -10.90 5.08 -5.47
C LYS A 126 -9.67 5.08 -6.39
N ASP A 127 -8.48 5.30 -5.84
CA ASP A 127 -7.23 5.26 -6.61
C ASP A 127 -6.95 3.83 -7.14
N ILE A 128 -7.19 2.79 -6.35
CA ILE A 128 -7.06 1.38 -6.80
C ILE A 128 -8.10 1.04 -7.87
N HIS A 129 -9.33 1.57 -7.78
CA HIS A 129 -10.31 1.42 -8.86
C HIS A 129 -9.90 2.15 -10.15
N GLU A 130 -9.18 3.26 -10.05
CA GLU A 130 -8.58 3.93 -11.21
C GLU A 130 -7.51 3.04 -11.86
N LEU A 131 -6.61 2.43 -11.06
CA LEU A 131 -5.65 1.44 -11.55
C LEU A 131 -6.35 0.24 -12.22
N SER A 132 -7.48 -0.22 -11.67
CA SER A 132 -8.26 -1.31 -12.27
C SER A 132 -8.78 -0.95 -13.67
N LYS A 133 -9.27 0.28 -13.86
CA LYS A 133 -9.73 0.76 -15.16
C LYS A 133 -8.59 0.86 -16.16
N ILE A 134 -7.45 1.41 -15.75
CA ILE A 134 -6.23 1.50 -16.59
C ILE A 134 -5.79 0.09 -17.00
N ASN A 135 -5.69 -0.84 -16.05
CA ASN A 135 -5.32 -2.22 -16.32
C ASN A 135 -6.27 -2.90 -17.32
N PHE A 136 -7.58 -2.69 -17.17
CA PHE A 136 -8.57 -3.22 -18.10
C PHE A 136 -8.44 -2.63 -19.51
N GLN A 137 -8.16 -1.33 -19.63
CA GLN A 137 -7.90 -0.69 -20.92
C GLN A 137 -6.66 -1.28 -21.59
N ASN A 138 -5.56 -1.42 -20.86
CA ASN A 138 -4.33 -2.04 -21.37
C ASN A 138 -4.54 -3.48 -21.82
N MET A 139 -5.36 -4.24 -21.08
CA MET A 139 -5.75 -5.60 -21.44
C MET A 139 -6.52 -5.67 -22.77
N LEU A 140 -7.41 -4.70 -23.04
CA LEU A 140 -8.13 -4.61 -24.32
C LEU A 140 -7.19 -4.23 -25.47
N GLU A 141 -6.29 -3.26 -25.24
CA GLU A 141 -5.30 -2.81 -26.22
C GLU A 141 -4.32 -3.93 -26.61
N CYS A 142 -3.98 -4.80 -25.66
CA CYS A 142 -3.07 -5.93 -25.87
C CYS A 142 -3.79 -7.27 -26.11
N SER A 143 -5.07 -7.25 -26.49
CA SER A 143 -5.90 -8.46 -26.58
C SER A 143 -5.41 -9.52 -27.57
N GLU A 144 -4.57 -9.14 -28.54
CA GLU A 144 -3.94 -10.06 -29.51
C GLU A 144 -2.61 -10.65 -29.00
N ASP A 145 -2.03 -10.10 -27.94
CA ASP A 145 -0.79 -10.58 -27.30
C ASP A 145 -1.14 -11.41 -26.06
N PHE A 146 -1.01 -12.73 -26.19
CA PHE A 146 -1.36 -13.67 -25.12
C PHE A 146 -0.49 -13.50 -23.87
N GLU A 147 0.79 -13.16 -24.01
CA GLU A 147 1.69 -12.95 -22.88
C GLU A 147 1.26 -11.71 -22.09
N LYS A 148 0.99 -10.60 -22.79
CA LYS A 148 0.49 -9.37 -22.18
C LYS A 148 -0.91 -9.52 -21.60
N LEU A 149 -1.79 -10.27 -22.26
CA LEU A 149 -3.12 -10.57 -21.74
C LEU A 149 -3.04 -11.35 -20.41
N ASN A 150 -2.15 -12.35 -20.32
CA ASN A 150 -1.90 -13.10 -19.09
C ASN A 150 -1.33 -12.20 -17.99
N GLU A 151 -0.36 -11.37 -18.32
CA GLU A 151 0.23 -10.39 -17.40
C GLU A 151 -0.84 -9.45 -16.81
N PHE A 152 -1.64 -8.78 -17.66
CA PHE A 152 -2.70 -7.89 -17.18
C PHE A 152 -3.82 -8.61 -16.43
N THR A 153 -4.03 -9.90 -16.67
CA THR A 153 -4.97 -10.73 -15.90
C THR A 153 -4.46 -10.96 -14.47
N ILE A 154 -3.16 -11.23 -14.31
CA ILE A 154 -2.53 -11.37 -12.99
C ILE A 154 -2.53 -10.03 -12.25
N LEU A 155 -2.16 -8.93 -12.93
CA LEU A 155 -2.22 -7.59 -12.37
C LEU A 155 -3.64 -7.19 -11.95
N GLY A 156 -4.64 -7.50 -12.77
CA GLY A 156 -6.05 -7.28 -12.44
C GLY A 156 -6.48 -8.06 -11.20
N SER A 157 -6.01 -9.30 -11.05
CA SER A 157 -6.26 -10.13 -9.87
C SER A 157 -5.62 -9.53 -8.61
N GLY A 158 -4.38 -9.04 -8.71
CA GLY A 158 -3.72 -8.33 -7.61
C GLY A 158 -4.43 -7.02 -7.23
N ILE A 159 -4.86 -6.23 -8.22
CA ILE A 159 -5.65 -5.01 -7.96
C ILE A 159 -6.94 -5.33 -7.22
N ASN A 160 -7.67 -6.37 -7.65
CA ASN A 160 -8.89 -6.81 -6.95
C ASN A 160 -8.59 -7.28 -5.52
N LEU A 161 -7.46 -7.96 -5.30
CA LEU A 161 -7.03 -8.37 -3.97
C LEU A 161 -6.77 -7.18 -3.05
N MET A 162 -6.10 -6.12 -3.54
CA MET A 162 -5.93 -4.87 -2.80
C MET A 162 -7.28 -4.23 -2.43
N VAL A 163 -8.25 -4.20 -3.36
CA VAL A 163 -9.60 -3.70 -3.07
C VAL A 163 -10.26 -4.48 -1.93
N LYS A 164 -10.17 -5.82 -1.96
CA LYS A 164 -10.70 -6.66 -0.88
C LYS A 164 -10.06 -6.33 0.46
N TYR A 165 -8.72 -6.25 0.52
CA TYR A 165 -8.02 -5.86 1.75
C TYR A 165 -8.51 -4.52 2.30
N ILE A 166 -8.71 -3.52 1.43
CA ILE A 166 -9.22 -2.21 1.83
C ILE A 166 -10.62 -2.32 2.45
N ASP A 167 -11.52 -3.10 1.84
CA ASP A 167 -12.88 -3.30 2.35
C ASP A 167 -12.86 -3.99 3.72
N TYR A 168 -12.06 -5.05 3.88
CA TYR A 168 -11.91 -5.70 5.18
C TYR A 168 -11.30 -4.76 6.23
N CYS A 169 -10.30 -3.97 5.88
CA CYS A 169 -9.71 -3.00 6.81
C CYS A 169 -10.75 -1.95 7.25
N LEU A 170 -11.58 -1.45 6.33
CA LEU A 170 -12.66 -0.50 6.65
C LEU A 170 -13.71 -1.09 7.60
N ASP A 171 -14.01 -2.38 7.46
CA ASP A 171 -14.90 -3.08 8.37
C ASP A 171 -14.26 -3.38 9.73
N ASP A 172 -12.99 -3.78 9.75
CA ASP A 172 -12.26 -4.09 10.99
C ASP A 172 -12.03 -2.86 11.86
N LEU A 173 -11.87 -1.67 11.26
CA LEU A 173 -11.85 -0.42 12.01
C LEU A 173 -13.05 -0.31 12.96
N LYS A 174 -14.21 -0.91 12.63
CA LYS A 174 -15.42 -0.89 13.47
C LYS A 174 -15.47 -2.00 14.51
N ARG A 175 -14.61 -3.03 14.41
CA ARG A 175 -14.74 -4.30 15.16
C ARG A 175 -13.58 -4.52 16.13
N THR A 176 -12.36 -4.75 15.62
CA THR A 176 -11.21 -5.11 16.45
C THR A 176 -9.90 -4.51 15.93
N ASN A 177 -9.00 -4.18 16.84
CA ASN A 177 -7.70 -3.60 16.51
C ASN A 177 -6.77 -4.63 15.82
N GLU A 178 -6.83 -5.90 16.26
CA GLU A 178 -5.90 -6.94 15.82
C GLU A 178 -6.16 -7.41 14.37
N LEU A 179 -7.42 -7.63 14.00
CA LEU A 179 -7.75 -7.99 12.61
C LEU A 179 -7.40 -6.86 11.65
N PHE A 180 -7.68 -5.61 12.05
CA PHE A 180 -7.28 -4.44 11.28
C PHE A 180 -5.77 -4.42 11.04
N LYS A 181 -4.96 -4.58 12.09
CA LYS A 181 -3.49 -4.56 11.97
C LYS A 181 -2.98 -5.68 11.07
N LYS A 182 -3.47 -6.92 11.22
CA LYS A 182 -3.10 -8.08 10.38
C LYS A 182 -3.36 -7.78 8.91
N ARG A 183 -4.58 -7.36 8.58
CA ARG A 183 -5.00 -7.10 7.20
C ARG A 183 -4.33 -5.85 6.60
N TYR A 184 -4.12 -4.81 7.40
CA TYR A 184 -3.43 -3.62 6.94
C TYR A 184 -1.92 -3.87 6.71
N GLY A 185 -1.27 -4.66 7.57
CA GLY A 185 0.11 -5.09 7.34
C GLY A 185 0.25 -5.92 6.06
N ALA A 186 -0.67 -6.85 5.82
CA ALA A 186 -0.72 -7.62 4.58
C ALA A 186 -0.97 -6.72 3.35
N LEU A 187 -1.85 -5.72 3.46
CA LEU A 187 -2.06 -4.72 2.41
C LEU A 187 -0.77 -3.96 2.09
N ILE A 188 -0.02 -3.50 3.10
CA ILE A 188 1.27 -2.80 2.91
C ILE A 188 2.24 -3.67 2.12
N VAL A 189 2.48 -4.90 2.60
CA VAL A 189 3.45 -5.80 1.98
C VAL A 189 3.04 -6.13 0.55
N PHE A 190 1.76 -6.46 0.34
CA PHE A 190 1.26 -6.80 -0.99
C PHE A 190 1.30 -5.61 -1.96
N SER A 191 0.96 -4.40 -1.51
CA SER A 191 1.10 -3.18 -2.30
C SER A 191 2.55 -2.93 -2.72
N LEU A 192 3.51 -3.14 -1.82
CA LEU A 192 4.93 -3.04 -2.16
C LEU A 192 5.38 -4.14 -3.12
N ARG A 193 4.94 -5.39 -2.95
CA ARG A 193 5.25 -6.50 -3.88
C ARG A 193 4.72 -6.21 -5.28
N PHE A 194 3.48 -5.71 -5.36
CA PHE A 194 2.87 -5.30 -6.61
C PHE A 194 3.67 -4.18 -7.29
N LEU A 195 4.10 -3.17 -6.53
CA LEU A 195 4.95 -2.11 -7.07
C LEU A 195 6.34 -2.62 -7.47
N ALA A 196 6.94 -3.51 -6.68
CA ALA A 196 8.23 -4.14 -6.99
C ALA A 196 8.18 -4.87 -8.33
N TYR A 197 7.06 -5.54 -8.65
CA TYR A 197 6.84 -6.13 -9.97
C TYR A 197 6.82 -5.08 -11.07
N LEU A 198 6.04 -4.01 -10.89
CA LEU A 198 6.00 -2.92 -11.87
C LEU A 198 7.39 -2.30 -12.08
N MET A 199 8.24 -2.31 -11.06
CA MET A 199 9.61 -1.81 -11.12
C MET A 199 10.64 -2.85 -11.61
N ASP A 200 10.20 -3.97 -12.19
CA ASP A 200 11.04 -5.08 -12.67
C ASP A 200 11.95 -5.70 -11.59
N LYS A 201 11.59 -5.61 -10.30
CA LYS A 201 12.38 -6.16 -9.19
C LYS A 201 12.03 -7.59 -8.83
N ILE A 202 10.84 -8.05 -9.19
CA ILE A 202 10.35 -9.42 -9.02
C ILE A 202 9.67 -9.88 -10.30
N THR A 203 9.57 -11.18 -10.52
CA THR A 203 8.96 -11.71 -11.75
C THR A 203 7.44 -11.78 -11.67
N LEU A 204 6.80 -11.98 -12.84
CA LEU A 204 5.35 -12.16 -12.91
C LEU A 204 4.90 -13.44 -12.19
N GLU A 205 5.70 -14.50 -12.23
CA GLU A 205 5.45 -15.75 -11.49
C GLU A 205 5.46 -15.52 -9.98
N GLU A 206 6.41 -14.71 -9.49
CA GLU A 206 6.48 -14.34 -8.08
C GLU A 206 5.24 -13.55 -7.65
N LEU A 207 4.81 -12.56 -8.44
CA LEU A 207 3.57 -11.82 -8.17
C LEU A 207 2.32 -12.72 -8.27
N SER A 208 2.28 -13.65 -9.23
CA SER A 208 1.17 -14.59 -9.37
C SER A 208 1.03 -15.50 -8.13
N SER A 209 2.17 -15.98 -7.61
CA SER A 209 2.22 -16.71 -6.35
C SER A 209 1.69 -15.87 -5.18
N ASP A 210 2.05 -14.58 -5.11
CA ASP A 210 1.52 -13.70 -4.07
C ASP A 210 0.01 -13.57 -4.09
N VAL A 211 -0.60 -13.43 -5.27
CA VAL A 211 -2.05 -13.30 -5.38
C VAL A 211 -2.75 -14.48 -4.70
N SER A 212 -2.17 -15.67 -4.81
CA SER A 212 -2.67 -16.88 -4.14
C SER A 212 -2.40 -16.86 -2.64
N VAL A 213 -1.16 -16.55 -2.23
CA VAL A 213 -0.73 -16.53 -0.81
C VAL A 213 -1.47 -15.45 -0.02
N PHE A 214 -1.47 -14.20 -0.50
CA PHE A 214 -2.20 -13.10 0.13
C PHE A 214 -3.72 -13.27 -0.01
N GLY A 215 -4.18 -14.02 -1.00
CA GLY A 215 -5.58 -14.42 -1.14
C GLY A 215 -6.06 -15.28 0.04
N SER A 216 -5.26 -16.25 0.49
CA SER A 216 -5.64 -17.12 1.62
C SER A 216 -5.61 -16.38 2.97
N VAL A 217 -4.68 -15.44 3.15
CA VAL A 217 -4.56 -14.62 4.37
C VAL A 217 -5.82 -13.79 4.67
N ILE A 218 -6.50 -13.30 3.64
CA ILE A 218 -7.71 -12.49 3.82
C ILE A 218 -8.82 -13.26 4.56
N TYR A 219 -8.95 -14.56 4.27
CA TYR A 219 -10.04 -15.41 4.74
C TYR A 219 -9.70 -16.19 6.01
N ASP A 220 -8.47 -16.05 6.51
CA ASP A 220 -8.06 -16.62 7.79
C ASP A 220 -8.61 -15.78 8.97
N GLU A 221 -9.83 -16.12 9.38
CA GLU A 221 -10.56 -15.53 10.52
C GLU A 221 -10.09 -16.05 11.88
N GLU A 222 -9.23 -17.09 11.92
CA GLU A 222 -8.76 -17.64 13.18
C GLU A 222 -7.81 -16.66 13.87
N GLY A 223 -8.37 -15.94 14.86
CA GLY A 223 -7.63 -15.24 15.89
C GLY A 223 -6.95 -16.23 16.84
N ILE A 224 -6.03 -17.06 16.33
CA ILE A 224 -5.06 -17.72 17.18
C ILE A 224 -4.12 -16.61 17.63
N GLY A 225 -4.29 -16.24 18.90
CA GLY A 225 -3.70 -15.06 19.49
C GLY A 225 -2.20 -15.01 19.28
N ASP A 226 -1.75 -13.91 18.71
CA ASP A 226 -0.41 -13.41 18.91
C ASP A 226 -0.58 -11.91 19.16
N GLU A 227 -0.14 -11.47 20.34
CA GLU A 227 -0.22 -10.12 20.91
C GLU A 227 0.60 -9.06 20.12
N ASP A 228 0.69 -9.15 18.80
CA ASP A 228 1.99 -9.01 18.15
C ASP A 228 1.93 -8.30 16.79
N PHE A 229 1.17 -7.21 16.73
CA PHE A 229 1.22 -6.18 15.69
C PHE A 229 1.30 -4.77 16.30
N GLU A 230 2.03 -4.62 17.41
CA GLU A 230 2.32 -3.31 17.99
C GLU A 230 3.18 -2.47 17.03
N GLY A 231 2.71 -1.27 16.68
CA GLY A 231 3.44 -0.31 15.84
C GLY A 231 2.72 0.19 14.58
N ILE A 232 1.67 -0.49 14.12
CA ILE A 232 0.87 -0.08 12.94
C ILE A 232 -0.13 1.01 13.33
N CYS A 233 -0.96 0.69 14.32
CA CYS A 233 -1.89 1.59 15.00
C CYS A 233 -2.45 0.88 16.22
N SER A 234 -2.39 1.50 17.40
CA SER A 234 -3.09 1.01 18.58
C SER A 234 -4.40 1.79 18.77
N PHE A 235 -5.53 1.16 18.45
CA PHE A 235 -6.86 1.64 18.81
C PHE A 235 -7.30 0.95 20.10
N ARG A 236 -7.49 1.71 21.18
CA ARG A 236 -8.19 1.22 22.37
C ARG A 236 -9.68 1.51 22.16
N PHE A 237 -10.50 0.47 22.16
CA PHE A 237 -11.96 0.54 22.02
C PHE A 237 -12.63 0.67 23.38
#